data_AF-A0A7V9U886-F1
#
_entry.id   AF-A0A7V9U886-F1
#
_cell.length_a   1.000
_cell.length_b   1.000
_cell.length_c   1.000
_cell.angle_alpha   90.00
_cell.angle_beta   90.00
_cell.angle_gamma   90.00
#
_symmetry.space_group_name_H-M   'P 1'
#
loop_
_entity.id
_entity.type
_entity.pdbx_description
1 polymer ?
#
loop_
_entity_poly.entity_id
_entity_poly.type
_entity_poly.pdbx_seq_one_letter_code
_entity_poly.pdbx_strand_id
1 'polypeptide(L)'
;MQQITYRSSAAAVATRERFWLVDEIDELPNGHPVKAWVTILCVFARDVMAGTIPGPFTQARAERFAREVMLPAERFIARAHVEQEELAAHFNVPAEQVQVRFVDLADRLIAG
;
A
#
# COMPACT_ATOMS: atom_id res chain seq x y z
N MET A 1 -0.62 -11.09 16.09
CA MET A 1 0.41 -11.06 15.04
C MET A 1 -0.28 -11.24 13.71
N GLN A 2 0.18 -10.55 12.67
CA GLN A 2 -0.39 -10.56 11.34
C GLN A 2 0.73 -10.76 10.32
N GLN A 3 0.60 -11.78 9.48
CA GLN A 3 1.47 -11.94 8.31
C GLN A 3 1.00 -10.99 7.20
N ILE A 4 1.96 -10.30 6.58
CA ILE A 4 1.75 -9.46 5.40
C ILE A 4 2.31 -10.21 4.20
N THR A 5 1.51 -10.27 3.15
CA THR A 5 1.97 -10.79 1.86
C THR A 5 2.11 -9.66 0.86
N TYR A 6 2.98 -9.85 -0.12
CA TYR A 6 3.10 -8.97 -1.27
C TYR A 6 3.50 -9.83 -2.48
N ARG A 7 2.81 -9.65 -3.62
CA ARG A 7 2.96 -10.52 -4.80
C ARG A 7 2.90 -12.01 -4.45
N SER A 8 1.93 -12.39 -3.63
CA SER A 8 1.70 -13.76 -3.13
C SER A 8 2.83 -14.37 -2.28
N SER A 9 3.87 -13.61 -1.95
CA SER A 9 4.98 -14.05 -1.10
C SER A 9 4.90 -13.40 0.28
N ALA A 10 5.44 -14.07 1.30
CA ALA A 10 5.58 -13.46 2.62
C ALA A 10 6.52 -12.25 2.51
N ALA A 11 6.09 -11.11 3.05
CA ALA A 11 6.81 -9.85 2.93
C ALA A 11 7.19 -9.26 4.30
N ALA A 12 6.33 -9.48 5.30
CA ALA A 12 6.57 -9.03 6.64
C ALA A 12 5.70 -9.77 7.65
N VAL A 13 6.04 -9.62 8.92
CA VAL A 13 5.18 -9.96 10.05
C VAL A 13 5.02 -8.73 10.93
N ALA A 14 3.78 -8.34 11.19
CA ALA A 14 3.44 -7.24 12.07
C ALA A 14 2.83 -7.76 13.38
N THR A 15 3.10 -7.03 14.46
CA THR A 15 2.43 -7.14 15.76
C THR A 15 1.81 -5.79 16.09
N ARG A 16 1.16 -5.70 17.25
CA ARG A 16 0.57 -4.44 17.73
C ARG A 16 1.63 -3.34 17.95
N GLU A 17 2.89 -3.70 18.17
CA GLU A 17 3.94 -2.75 18.60
C GLU A 17 5.11 -2.65 17.61
N ARG A 18 5.39 -3.72 16.87
CA ARG A 18 6.56 -3.84 15.99
C ARG A 18 6.22 -4.60 14.73
N PHE A 19 7.05 -4.45 13.69
CA PHE A 19 7.03 -5.31 12.52
C PHE A 19 8.45 -5.69 12.13
N TRP A 20 8.56 -6.79 11.39
CA TRP A 20 9.80 -7.29 10.81
C TRP A 20 9.53 -7.57 9.34
N LEU A 21 10.40 -7.07 8.47
CA LEU A 21 10.39 -7.37 7.04
C LEU A 21 11.16 -8.68 6.81
N VAL A 22 10.85 -9.40 5.73
CA VAL A 22 11.74 -10.46 5.26
C VAL A 22 13.03 -9.86 4.70
N ASP A 23 14.15 -10.59 4.75
CA ASP A 23 15.48 -10.09 4.41
C ASP A 23 15.51 -9.46 3.00
N GLU A 24 14.85 -10.07 2.02
CA GLU A 24 14.81 -9.57 0.64
C GLU A 24 14.16 -8.19 0.51
N ILE A 25 13.28 -7.82 1.45
CA ILE A 25 12.63 -6.50 1.48
C ILE A 25 13.37 -5.56 2.42
N ASP A 26 13.95 -6.05 3.51
CA ASP A 26 14.71 -5.20 4.43
C ASP A 26 16.04 -4.74 3.83
N GLU A 27 16.67 -5.54 2.99
CA GLU A 27 17.92 -5.18 2.30
C GLU A 27 17.71 -4.13 1.19
N LEU A 28 16.47 -3.89 0.76
CA LEU A 28 16.18 -2.85 -0.22
C LEU A 28 16.55 -1.46 0.34
N PRO A 29 17.06 -0.55 -0.49
CA PRO A 29 17.39 0.80 -0.07
C PRO A 29 16.21 1.50 0.61
N ASN A 30 16.51 2.36 1.59
CA ASN A 30 15.51 3.25 2.16
C ASN A 30 14.88 4.09 1.05
N GLY A 31 13.55 4.13 1.00
CA GLY A 31 12.81 4.77 -0.08
C GLY A 31 12.58 3.90 -1.31
N HIS A 32 13.02 2.64 -1.35
CA HIS A 32 12.63 1.73 -2.43
C HIS A 32 11.09 1.53 -2.42
N PRO A 33 10.40 1.59 -3.58
CA PRO A 33 8.93 1.61 -3.63
C PRO A 33 8.29 0.39 -2.97
N VAL A 34 8.85 -0.80 -3.17
CA VAL A 34 8.36 -2.04 -2.52
C VAL A 34 8.53 -2.00 -1.00
N LYS A 35 9.67 -1.51 -0.50
CA LYS A 35 9.93 -1.44 0.95
C LYS A 35 8.98 -0.42 1.60
N ALA A 36 8.81 0.74 0.98
CA ALA A 36 7.85 1.75 1.42
C ALA A 36 6.41 1.19 1.44
N TRP A 37 6.01 0.51 0.37
CA TRP A 37 4.69 -0.11 0.25
C TRP A 37 4.41 -1.10 1.38
N VAL A 38 5.29 -2.09 1.55
CA VAL A 38 5.13 -3.14 2.59
C VAL A 38 5.17 -2.54 4.00
N THR A 39 5.95 -1.48 4.22
CA THR A 39 5.96 -0.74 5.49
C THR A 39 4.58 -0.14 5.78
N ILE A 40 3.91 0.47 4.79
CA ILE A 40 2.56 1.01 4.96
C ILE A 40 1.54 -0.10 5.23
N LEU A 41 1.67 -1.28 4.60
CA LEU A 41 0.82 -2.44 4.92
C LEU A 41 1.00 -2.89 6.39
N CYS A 42 2.23 -2.86 6.90
CA CYS A 42 2.51 -3.15 8.30
C CYS A 42 1.87 -2.13 9.26
N VAL A 43 1.91 -0.84 8.91
CA VAL A 43 1.24 0.22 9.67
C VAL A 43 -0.26 -0.04 9.75
N PHE A 44 -0.91 -0.37 8.62
CA PHE A 44 -2.34 -0.72 8.62
C PHE A 44 -2.64 -1.92 9.53
N ALA A 45 -1.85 -3.00 9.43
CA ALA A 45 -2.04 -4.18 10.28
C ALA A 45 -1.89 -3.87 11.76
N ARG A 46 -0.89 -3.05 12.12
CA ARG A 46 -0.69 -2.55 13.48
C ARG A 46 -1.91 -1.79 13.96
N ASP A 47 -2.43 -0.86 13.16
CA ASP A 47 -3.55 0.00 13.54
C ASP A 47 -4.88 -0.78 13.65
N VAL A 48 -5.05 -1.85 12.86
CA VAL A 48 -6.14 -2.82 13.03
C VAL A 48 -5.99 -3.60 14.35
N MET A 49 -4.80 -4.16 14.63
CA MET A 49 -4.53 -4.87 15.89
C MET A 49 -4.62 -3.95 17.12
N ALA A 50 -4.34 -2.66 16.94
CA ALA A 50 -4.48 -1.64 17.97
C ALA A 50 -5.95 -1.33 18.30
N GLY A 51 -6.87 -1.61 17.38
CA GLY A 51 -8.28 -1.23 17.45
C GLY A 51 -8.56 0.18 16.93
N THR A 52 -7.56 0.85 16.34
CA THR A 52 -7.70 2.20 15.75
C THR A 52 -8.48 2.14 14.44
N ILE A 53 -8.23 1.12 13.63
CA ILE A 53 -8.99 0.86 12.41
C ILE A 53 -9.98 -0.28 12.69
N PRO A 54 -11.30 -0.06 12.53
CA PRO A 54 -12.30 -1.07 12.83
C PRO A 54 -12.27 -2.24 11.82
N GLY A 55 -12.71 -3.40 12.27
CA GLY A 55 -12.86 -4.61 11.45
C GLY A 55 -11.54 -5.39 11.21
N PRO A 56 -11.61 -6.59 10.63
CA PRO A 56 -10.47 -7.51 10.54
C PRO A 56 -9.46 -7.10 9.47
N PHE A 57 -8.18 -7.41 9.68
CA PHE A 57 -7.16 -7.23 8.65
C PHE A 57 -7.47 -8.13 7.45
N THR A 58 -7.43 -7.58 6.25
CA THR A 58 -7.32 -8.35 5.02
C THR A 58 -6.30 -7.67 4.11
N GLN A 59 -5.65 -8.46 3.26
CA GLN A 59 -4.66 -7.94 2.31
C GLN A 59 -5.27 -6.84 1.41
N ALA A 60 -6.46 -7.09 0.88
CA ALA A 60 -7.17 -6.13 0.04
C ALA A 60 -7.47 -4.80 0.75
N ARG A 61 -7.85 -4.84 2.04
CA ARG A 61 -8.07 -3.62 2.84
C ARG A 61 -6.76 -2.87 3.08
N ALA A 62 -5.67 -3.58 3.36
CA ALA A 62 -4.37 -2.99 3.59
C ALA A 62 -3.83 -2.30 2.32
N GLU A 63 -3.95 -2.95 1.17
CA GLU A 63 -3.55 -2.37 -0.12
C GLU A 63 -4.40 -1.16 -0.51
N ARG A 64 -5.72 -1.24 -0.31
CA ARG A 64 -6.60 -0.08 -0.50
C ARG A 64 -6.20 1.08 0.39
N PHE A 65 -5.93 0.82 1.67
CA PHE A 65 -5.44 1.83 2.61
C PHE A 65 -4.10 2.44 2.14
N ALA A 66 -3.15 1.60 1.71
CA ALA A 66 -1.87 2.06 1.19
C ALA A 66 -2.05 2.97 -0.03
N ARG A 67 -2.98 2.67 -0.94
CA ARG A 67 -3.31 3.55 -2.06
C ARG A 67 -3.90 4.88 -1.61
N GLU A 68 -4.78 4.92 -0.61
CA GLU A 68 -5.26 6.21 -0.10
C GLU A 68 -4.14 7.07 0.50
N VAL A 69 -3.19 6.45 1.20
CA VAL A 69 -2.07 7.14 1.85
C VAL A 69 -1.02 7.60 0.84
N MET A 70 -0.58 6.71 -0.04
CA MET A 70 0.56 6.95 -0.93
C MET A 70 0.15 7.57 -2.28
N LEU A 71 -1.09 7.36 -2.72
CA LEU A 71 -1.64 7.85 -3.99
C LEU A 71 -2.88 8.73 -3.73
N PRO A 72 -2.75 9.85 -3.00
CA PRO A 72 -3.88 10.71 -2.66
C PRO A 72 -4.62 11.16 -3.92
N ALA A 73 -5.95 10.97 -3.93
CA ALA A 73 -6.78 11.04 -5.13
C ALA A 73 -6.59 12.33 -5.94
N GLU A 74 -6.65 13.49 -5.29
CA GLU A 74 -6.50 14.80 -5.94
C GLU A 74 -5.15 14.95 -6.65
N ARG A 75 -4.06 14.57 -5.98
CA ARG A 75 -2.70 14.66 -6.55
C ARG A 75 -2.50 13.64 -7.67
N PHE A 76 -3.08 12.45 -7.53
CA PHE A 76 -3.01 11.40 -8.54
C PHE A 76 -3.77 11.82 -9.81
N ILE A 77 -5.01 12.31 -9.68
CA ILE A 77 -5.84 12.79 -10.79
C ILE A 77 -5.18 13.96 -11.52
N ALA A 78 -4.58 14.91 -10.79
CA ALA A 78 -3.88 16.04 -11.40
C ALA A 78 -2.73 15.64 -12.34
N ARG A 79 -2.20 14.42 -12.19
CA ARG A 79 -1.12 13.87 -13.02
C ARG A 79 -1.55 12.70 -13.90
N ALA A 80 -2.84 12.33 -13.91
CA ALA A 80 -3.36 11.16 -14.63
C ALA A 80 -3.17 11.20 -16.18
N HIS A 81 -2.62 12.29 -16.72
CA HIS A 81 -2.29 12.45 -18.13
C HIS A 81 -0.91 11.91 -18.52
N VAL A 82 -0.06 11.56 -17.55
CA VAL A 82 1.27 10.98 -17.80
C VAL A 82 1.23 9.44 -17.76
N GLU A 83 2.27 8.82 -18.29
CA GLU A 83 2.39 7.37 -18.36
C GLU A 83 2.44 6.72 -16.96
N GLN A 84 1.99 5.47 -16.86
CA GLN A 84 1.86 4.78 -15.56
C GLN A 84 3.21 4.59 -14.85
N GLU A 85 4.28 4.35 -15.60
CA GLU A 85 5.63 4.22 -15.04
C GLU A 85 6.12 5.54 -14.43
N GLU A 86 5.82 6.66 -15.06
CA GLU A 86 6.14 7.99 -14.55
C GLU A 86 5.32 8.30 -13.29
N LEU A 87 4.05 7.90 -13.24
CA LEU A 87 3.23 7.99 -12.02
C LEU A 87 3.82 7.14 -10.90
N ALA A 88 4.19 5.90 -11.18
CA ALA A 88 4.77 4.98 -10.19
C ALA A 88 6.06 5.56 -9.60
N ALA A 89 6.93 6.10 -10.44
CA ALA A 89 8.16 6.78 -10.03
C ALA A 89 7.86 8.05 -9.21
N HIS A 90 6.92 8.89 -9.66
CA HIS A 90 6.57 10.14 -8.98
C HIS A 90 6.03 9.92 -7.57
N PHE A 91 5.15 8.93 -7.40
CA PHE A 91 4.55 8.60 -6.11
C PHE A 91 5.38 7.61 -5.29
N ASN A 92 6.46 7.09 -5.87
CA ASN A 92 7.33 6.08 -5.27
C ASN A 92 6.55 4.85 -4.78
N VAL A 93 5.72 4.30 -5.67
CA VAL A 93 4.91 3.10 -5.43
C VAL A 93 5.26 2.01 -6.43
N PRO A 94 4.96 0.73 -6.13
CA PRO A 94 5.04 -0.32 -7.13
C PRO A 94 4.12 -0.04 -8.32
N ALA A 95 4.61 -0.25 -9.54
CA ALA A 95 3.91 0.11 -10.77
C ALA A 95 2.52 -0.52 -10.88
N GLU A 96 2.36 -1.77 -10.41
CA GLU A 96 1.06 -2.46 -10.46
C GLU A 96 -0.03 -1.76 -9.63
N GLN A 97 0.33 -0.92 -8.65
CA GLN A 97 -0.63 -0.22 -7.80
C GLN A 97 -1.23 1.03 -8.48
N VAL A 98 -0.57 1.55 -9.52
CA VAL A 98 -1.07 2.68 -10.32
C VAL A 98 -2.33 2.27 -11.08
N GLN A 99 -2.30 1.13 -11.76
CA GLN A 99 -3.46 0.61 -12.49
C GLN A 99 -4.64 0.35 -11.55
N VAL A 100 -4.39 -0.24 -10.37
CA VAL A 100 -5.45 -0.50 -9.39
C VAL A 100 -6.02 0.81 -8.82
N ARG A 101 -5.19 1.85 -8.68
CA ARG A 101 -5.67 3.17 -8.24
C ARG A 101 -6.66 3.79 -9.23
N PHE A 102 -6.45 3.63 -10.53
CA PHE A 102 -7.43 4.08 -11.53
C PHE A 102 -8.78 3.36 -11.36
N VAL A 103 -8.76 2.05 -11.09
CA VAL A 103 -9.98 1.26 -10.84
C VAL A 103 -10.69 1.75 -9.57
N ASP A 104 -9.96 1.92 -8.46
CA ASP A 104 -10.54 2.41 -7.20
C ASP A 104 -11.27 3.75 -7.36
N LEU A 105 -10.74 4.66 -8.21
CA LEU A 105 -11.31 5.97 -8.45
C LEU A 105 -12.52 5.91 -9.38
N ALA A 106 -12.51 5.03 -10.38
CA ALA A 106 -13.66 4.80 -11.25
C ALA A 106 -14.86 4.25 -10.46
N ASP A 107 -14.63 3.27 -9.57
CA ASP A 107 -15.67 2.69 -8.72
C ASP A 107 -16.33 3.73 -7.79
N ARG A 108 -15.56 4.71 -7.31
CA ARG A 108 -16.07 5.81 -6.48
C ARG A 108 -16.99 6.77 -7.23
N LEU A 109 -16.74 6.99 -8.52
CA LEU A 109 -17.58 7.84 -9.36
C LEU A 109 -18.90 7.18 -9.73
N ILE A 110 -18.96 5.84 -9.73
CA ILE A 110 -20.18 5.07 -10.00
C ILE A 110 -21.01 4.90 -8.72
N ALA A 111 -20.36 4.79 -7.56
CA ALA A 111 -21.01 4.56 -6.28
C ALA A 111 -21.45 5.83 -5.53
N GLY A 112 -21.12 7.03 -6.04
CA GLY A 112 -21.49 8.33 -5.49
C GLY A 112 -22.51 9.05 -6.36
#